data_AF-A0A316FL61-F1
#
_entry.id   AF-A0A316FL61-F1
#
_cell.length_a   1.000
_cell.length_b   1.000
_cell.length_c   1.000
_cell.angle_alpha   90.00
_cell.angle_beta   90.00
_cell.angle_gamma   90.00
#
_symmetry.space_group_name_H-M   'P 1'
#
loop_
_entity.id
_entity.type
_entity.pdbx_description
1 polymer ?
#
loop_
_entity_poly.entity_id
_entity_poly.type
_entity_poly.pdbx_seq_one_letter_code
_entity_poly.pdbx_strand_id
1 'polypeptide(L)'
;MSALLNPDDRPEEEAVPEGADFPVSPERNVSSSLSAAPPLDLSSASLDLDAPSSPGLDLSPEPVLPEAVRQRITVLAAAALPGLPADEMPVPLRRVARFAPNRRARLGGRDIAAQLVADPLFRQRIGTRIMADAGDLGTAVTSGVAPAAADPVEVAALAYLARPDGWRELIEAAGDAVRAEADSAAVTAQVRAAEQRAARAEHDRAVARVEADKLRDELARVREELGQLREEARTTSKALREAQAAQKRATDLLATEKGRAARATLDHEAEVRRLRSRLSDAEAAAATGKQAAKDARAVDDARLWLLIETIGQAASGLRRELAIGPADKLPADFVADTAADRPGAPERSRARAQDTDDPGRLDQLLALPRAHLVVDGYNVTKRGFADMSLEQQRKRLITGLGGIAAQTGDEVTVVFDGAERVHGLPPAPRGVRVLFSKKGTTADELIRQLVRAEPPGRPVVVVSSDREVADGVRRHGAYPMGADSLLRRLSRS
;
A
#
# COMPACT_ATOMS: atom_id res chain seq x y z
N MET A 1 20.96 11.78 -31.29
CA MET A 1 19.81 11.92 -32.19
C MET A 1 19.01 13.11 -31.71
N SER A 2 19.29 14.26 -32.32
CA SER A 2 18.67 15.54 -32.03
C SER A 2 17.34 15.63 -32.77
N ALA A 3 16.27 15.98 -32.07
CA ALA A 3 15.05 16.52 -32.67
C ALA A 3 14.65 17.74 -31.85
N LEU A 4 14.90 18.90 -32.45
CA LEU A 4 14.46 20.22 -32.03
C LEU A 4 12.93 20.30 -32.18
N LEU A 5 12.22 20.67 -31.12
CA LEU A 5 10.86 21.18 -31.21
C LEU A 5 10.84 22.64 -30.72
N ASN A 6 10.25 23.48 -31.56
CA ASN A 6 10.12 24.94 -31.44
C ASN A 6 9.43 25.39 -30.14
N PRO A 7 9.81 26.57 -29.60
CA PRO A 7 9.02 27.31 -28.64
C PRO A 7 8.35 28.50 -29.36
N ASP A 8 7.17 28.29 -29.94
CA ASP A 8 6.30 29.40 -30.35
C ASP A 8 4.86 28.91 -30.35
N ASP A 9 4.17 29.15 -29.23
CA ASP A 9 2.71 29.22 -29.16
C ASP A 9 2.36 30.03 -27.91
N ARG A 10 2.42 31.36 -28.06
CA ARG A 10 1.78 32.31 -27.15
C ARG A 10 0.35 32.52 -27.67
N PRO A 11 -0.69 32.45 -26.83
CA PRO A 11 -2.00 32.93 -27.24
C PRO A 11 -1.95 34.46 -27.38
N GLU A 12 -2.45 34.92 -28.52
CA GLU A 12 -2.53 36.30 -28.95
C GLU A 12 -3.33 37.15 -27.95
N GLU A 13 -2.73 38.27 -27.54
CA GLU A 13 -3.36 39.33 -26.78
C GLU A 13 -4.15 40.19 -27.78
N GLU A 14 -5.44 39.93 -27.90
CA GLU A 14 -6.32 40.60 -28.85
C GLU A 14 -6.57 42.05 -28.40
N ALA A 15 -6.24 42.96 -29.32
CA ALA A 15 -6.26 44.40 -29.13
C ALA A 15 -7.67 44.95 -28.86
N VAL A 16 -7.74 45.86 -27.89
CA VAL A 16 -8.89 46.73 -27.61
C VAL A 16 -9.08 47.71 -28.78
N PRO A 17 -10.28 47.81 -29.39
CA PRO A 17 -10.61 48.96 -30.22
C PRO A 17 -11.26 50.06 -29.38
N GLU A 18 -10.58 51.21 -29.33
CA GLU A 18 -11.12 52.51 -28.96
C GLU A 18 -12.14 52.99 -30.01
N GLY A 19 -13.30 53.48 -29.52
CA GLY A 19 -14.04 54.58 -30.14
C GLY A 19 -15.27 54.25 -30.99
N ALA A 20 -16.46 54.41 -30.42
CA ALA A 20 -17.62 54.98 -31.12
C ALA A 20 -18.71 55.45 -30.14
N ASP A 21 -19.00 56.74 -30.23
CA ASP A 21 -20.09 57.55 -29.68
C ASP A 21 -21.37 56.84 -29.21
N PHE A 22 -21.78 57.16 -27.98
CA PHE A 22 -23.19 57.12 -27.57
C PHE A 22 -23.77 58.54 -27.54
N PRO A 23 -24.78 58.87 -28.36
CA PRO A 23 -25.48 60.14 -28.23
C PRO A 23 -26.40 60.10 -27.01
N VAL A 24 -26.15 61.03 -26.09
CA VAL A 24 -27.10 61.47 -25.07
C VAL A 24 -28.28 62.13 -25.79
N SER A 25 -29.50 61.69 -25.49
CA SER A 25 -30.75 62.25 -26.01
C SER A 25 -31.93 61.84 -25.10
N PRO A 26 -33.00 62.64 -25.03
CA PRO A 26 -33.21 63.55 -23.91
C PRO A 26 -34.36 63.10 -22.99
N GLU A 27 -34.28 63.60 -21.75
CA GLU A 27 -35.38 63.59 -20.79
C GLU A 27 -36.65 64.16 -21.42
N ARG A 28 -37.66 63.30 -21.57
CA ARG A 28 -38.98 63.69 -22.03
C ARG A 28 -39.84 63.93 -20.79
N ASN A 29 -40.00 65.22 -20.52
CA ASN A 29 -40.97 65.87 -19.66
C ASN A 29 -42.36 65.18 -19.75
N VAL A 30 -42.87 64.63 -18.65
CA VAL A 30 -44.30 64.35 -18.49
C VAL A 30 -44.73 64.98 -17.18
N SER A 31 -45.23 66.21 -17.31
CA SER A 31 -45.85 66.97 -16.24
C SER A 31 -46.98 66.17 -15.58
N SER A 32 -46.79 65.89 -14.31
CA SER A 32 -47.83 65.54 -13.36
C SER A 32 -48.72 66.76 -13.10
N SER A 33 -49.87 66.83 -13.74
CA SER A 33 -50.98 67.71 -13.35
C SER A 33 -52.10 66.85 -12.75
N LEU A 34 -52.13 66.80 -11.42
CA LEU A 34 -53.31 66.45 -10.63
C LEU A 34 -54.39 67.51 -10.91
N SER A 35 -55.35 67.20 -11.77
CA SER A 35 -56.55 68.01 -11.96
C SER A 35 -57.68 67.41 -11.14
N ALA A 36 -58.07 68.17 -10.12
CA ALA A 36 -59.15 67.87 -9.20
C ALA A 36 -60.52 67.87 -9.89
N ALA A 37 -61.43 67.08 -9.31
CA ALA A 37 -62.83 66.93 -9.67
C ALA A 37 -63.56 68.26 -9.87
N PRO A 38 -64.50 68.36 -10.83
CA PRO A 38 -65.46 69.45 -10.88
C PRO A 38 -66.64 69.16 -9.93
N PRO A 39 -67.20 70.18 -9.24
CA PRO A 39 -68.38 70.00 -8.42
C PRO A 39 -69.64 69.91 -9.28
N LEU A 40 -70.57 69.06 -8.83
CA LEU A 40 -71.95 68.98 -9.31
C LEU A 40 -72.68 70.26 -8.87
N ASP A 41 -73.07 71.08 -9.85
CA ASP A 41 -73.98 72.21 -9.65
C ASP A 41 -75.43 71.67 -9.70
N LEU A 42 -76.06 71.66 -8.53
CA LEU A 42 -77.49 71.42 -8.36
C LEU A 42 -78.20 72.77 -8.55
N SER A 43 -78.79 73.01 -9.71
CA SER A 43 -79.79 74.07 -9.84
C SER A 43 -80.77 73.81 -10.97
N SER A 44 -82.01 74.20 -10.70
CA SER A 44 -83.19 74.28 -11.56
C SER A 44 -83.96 72.99 -11.85
N ALA A 45 -84.65 72.53 -10.80
CA ALA A 45 -86.01 72.02 -10.97
C ALA A 45 -86.91 73.16 -11.46
N SER A 46 -87.35 73.07 -12.71
CA SER A 46 -88.46 73.85 -13.25
C SER A 46 -89.69 72.96 -13.32
N LEU A 47 -90.58 73.19 -12.36
CA LEU A 47 -91.97 72.74 -12.39
C LEU A 47 -92.68 73.50 -13.51
N ASP A 48 -93.12 72.80 -14.55
CA ASP A 48 -94.16 73.32 -15.43
C ASP A 48 -95.46 72.56 -15.18
N LEU A 49 -96.44 73.36 -14.77
CA LEU A 49 -97.82 73.03 -14.47
C LEU A 49 -98.61 72.75 -15.75
N ASP A 50 -99.39 71.68 -15.69
CA ASP A 50 -100.79 71.57 -16.08
C ASP A 50 -101.26 72.38 -17.32
N ALA A 51 -101.40 71.69 -18.45
CA ALA A 51 -102.18 72.15 -19.60
C ALA A 51 -103.17 71.04 -20.01
N PRO A 52 -104.49 71.35 -20.15
CA PRO A 52 -105.51 70.34 -20.40
C PRO A 52 -105.41 69.78 -21.82
N SER A 53 -105.34 68.46 -21.89
CA SER A 53 -105.36 67.63 -23.09
C SER A 53 -106.67 67.80 -23.88
N SER A 54 -106.57 68.31 -25.12
CA SER A 54 -107.56 68.12 -26.18
C SER A 54 -106.94 67.25 -27.28
N PRO A 55 -107.71 66.36 -27.94
CA PRO A 55 -107.17 65.29 -28.78
C PRO A 55 -106.77 65.87 -30.15
N GLY A 56 -105.55 66.39 -30.24
CA GLY A 56 -104.90 66.79 -31.48
C GLY A 56 -104.06 65.65 -32.03
N LEU A 57 -104.23 65.35 -33.32
CA LEU A 57 -103.48 64.35 -34.08
C LEU A 57 -101.96 64.49 -33.84
N ASP A 58 -101.36 63.56 -33.09
CA ASP A 58 -99.94 63.53 -32.78
C ASP A 58 -99.11 63.22 -34.06
N LEU A 59 -98.55 64.27 -34.67
CA LEU A 59 -97.66 64.20 -35.84
C LEU A 59 -96.19 63.93 -35.48
N SER A 60 -95.90 63.38 -34.29
CA SER A 60 -94.53 63.07 -33.85
C SER A 60 -93.96 61.84 -34.59
N PRO A 61 -92.69 61.86 -35.02
CA PRO A 61 -92.07 60.76 -35.76
C PRO A 61 -92.12 59.45 -34.98
N GLU A 62 -92.21 58.32 -35.68
CA GLU A 62 -92.28 56.99 -35.08
C GLU A 62 -91.02 56.70 -34.23
N PRO A 63 -91.15 56.21 -32.98
CA PRO A 63 -90.00 55.94 -32.13
C PRO A 63 -89.13 54.85 -32.72
N VAL A 64 -87.82 54.97 -32.53
CA VAL A 64 -86.86 53.95 -32.98
C VAL A 64 -87.01 52.71 -32.10
N LEU A 65 -87.58 51.66 -32.69
CA LEU A 65 -87.79 50.40 -31.98
C LEU A 65 -86.46 49.67 -31.71
N PRO A 66 -86.22 49.20 -30.47
CA PRO A 66 -85.13 48.27 -30.17
C PRO A 66 -85.22 47.02 -31.04
N GLU A 67 -84.07 46.44 -31.41
CA GLU A 67 -84.04 45.27 -32.31
C GLU A 67 -84.82 44.07 -31.75
N ALA A 68 -84.73 43.83 -30.44
CA ALA A 68 -85.50 42.78 -29.76
C ALA A 68 -87.02 42.99 -29.91
N VAL A 69 -87.48 44.24 -29.78
CA VAL A 69 -88.89 44.61 -29.94
C VAL A 69 -89.34 44.44 -31.39
N ARG A 70 -88.52 44.84 -32.38
CA ARG A 70 -88.82 44.62 -33.81
C ARG A 70 -89.00 43.15 -34.17
N GLN A 71 -88.09 42.31 -33.68
CA GLN A 71 -88.15 40.87 -33.89
C GLN A 71 -89.41 40.29 -33.24
N ARG A 72 -89.74 40.75 -32.02
CA ARG A 72 -90.92 40.27 -31.30
C ARG A 72 -92.22 40.66 -32.00
N ILE A 73 -92.37 41.93 -32.42
CA ILE A 73 -93.51 42.41 -33.22
C ILE A 73 -93.67 41.55 -34.48
N THR A 74 -92.57 41.26 -35.17
CA THR A 74 -92.58 40.46 -36.39
C THR A 74 -93.06 39.03 -36.12
N VAL A 75 -92.65 38.41 -35.01
CA VAL A 75 -93.07 37.06 -34.62
C VAL A 75 -94.56 37.03 -34.27
N LEU A 76 -95.04 37.99 -33.47
CA LEU A 76 -96.46 38.09 -33.09
C LEU A 76 -97.36 38.32 -34.30
N ALA A 77 -96.99 39.28 -35.16
CA ALA A 77 -97.71 39.54 -36.40
C ALA A 77 -97.71 38.32 -37.33
N ALA A 78 -96.56 37.68 -37.54
CA ALA A 78 -96.45 36.47 -38.37
C ALA A 78 -97.32 35.31 -37.86
N ALA A 79 -97.48 35.18 -36.54
CA ALA A 79 -98.33 34.16 -35.92
C ALA A 79 -99.82 34.44 -36.17
N ALA A 80 -100.24 35.71 -36.08
CA ALA A 80 -101.63 36.14 -36.24
C ALA A 80 -102.12 36.22 -37.69
N LEU A 81 -101.22 36.30 -38.69
CA LEU A 81 -101.58 36.42 -40.12
C LEU A 81 -102.65 35.43 -40.63
N PRO A 82 -102.61 34.11 -40.32
CA PRO A 82 -103.60 33.16 -40.85
C PRO A 82 -105.02 33.36 -40.31
N GLY A 83 -105.18 34.12 -39.22
CA GLY A 83 -106.48 34.41 -38.61
C GLY A 83 -107.25 35.55 -39.29
N LEU A 84 -106.63 36.28 -40.21
CA LEU A 84 -107.27 37.37 -40.96
C LEU A 84 -107.92 36.85 -42.25
N PRO A 85 -109.13 37.29 -42.59
CA PRO A 85 -109.77 36.90 -43.84
C PRO A 85 -109.03 37.53 -45.04
N ALA A 86 -109.10 36.88 -46.21
CA ALA A 86 -108.23 37.20 -47.34
C ALA A 86 -108.48 38.59 -47.97
N ASP A 87 -109.67 39.13 -47.77
CA ASP A 87 -110.12 40.47 -48.13
C ASP A 87 -109.53 41.56 -47.23
N GLU A 88 -109.25 41.25 -45.96
CA GLU A 88 -108.65 42.18 -45.00
C GLU A 88 -107.11 42.15 -44.99
N MET A 89 -106.49 41.23 -45.75
CA MET A 89 -105.03 41.05 -45.79
C MET A 89 -104.37 41.79 -46.97
N PRO A 90 -103.33 42.62 -46.71
CA PRO A 90 -102.54 43.28 -47.75
C PRO A 90 -101.96 42.29 -48.77
N VAL A 91 -101.97 42.68 -50.05
CA VAL A 91 -101.53 41.82 -51.18
C VAL A 91 -100.14 41.21 -50.97
N PRO A 92 -99.11 41.95 -50.47
CA PRO A 92 -97.78 41.37 -50.22
C PRO A 92 -97.78 40.26 -49.17
N LEU A 93 -98.68 40.31 -48.18
CA LEU A 93 -98.71 39.37 -47.05
C LEU A 93 -99.50 38.09 -47.32
N ARG A 94 -100.34 38.06 -48.36
CA ARG A 94 -101.12 36.86 -48.75
C ARG A 94 -100.25 35.65 -49.04
N ARG A 95 -99.06 35.86 -49.60
CA ARG A 95 -98.07 34.79 -49.83
C ARG A 95 -97.39 34.37 -48.53
N VAL A 96 -97.06 35.33 -47.67
CA VAL A 96 -96.40 35.12 -46.37
C VAL A 96 -97.30 34.31 -45.43
N ALA A 97 -98.61 34.58 -45.39
CA ALA A 97 -99.56 33.84 -44.55
C ALA A 97 -99.62 32.33 -44.86
N ARG A 98 -99.29 31.93 -46.09
CA ARG A 98 -99.23 30.53 -46.53
C ARG A 98 -97.93 29.80 -46.14
N PHE A 99 -96.91 30.52 -45.66
CA PHE A 99 -95.67 29.87 -45.23
C PHE A 99 -95.89 29.05 -43.95
N ALA A 100 -95.08 28.01 -43.78
CA ALA A 100 -95.05 27.23 -42.53
C ALA A 100 -94.77 28.15 -41.32
N PRO A 101 -95.39 27.91 -40.15
CA PRO A 101 -95.30 28.79 -38.97
C PRO A 101 -93.88 29.27 -38.66
N ASN A 102 -92.90 28.36 -38.61
CA ASN A 102 -91.50 28.64 -38.27
C ASN A 102 -90.74 29.46 -39.33
N ARG A 103 -91.30 29.62 -40.54
CA ARG A 103 -90.67 30.36 -41.65
C ARG A 103 -91.31 31.73 -41.88
N ARG A 104 -92.51 31.99 -41.34
CA ARG A 104 -93.27 33.24 -41.57
C ARG A 104 -92.52 34.48 -41.08
N ALA A 105 -92.09 34.47 -39.82
CA ALA A 105 -91.35 35.59 -39.24
C ALA A 105 -89.98 35.79 -39.91
N ARG A 106 -89.26 34.71 -40.22
CA ARG A 106 -87.91 34.77 -40.80
C ARG A 106 -87.88 35.21 -42.26
N LEU A 107 -88.77 34.68 -43.10
CA LEU A 107 -88.77 34.96 -44.55
C LEU A 107 -89.69 36.12 -44.93
N GLY A 108 -90.77 36.35 -44.18
CA GLY A 108 -91.73 37.42 -44.42
C GLY A 108 -91.57 38.64 -43.53
N GLY A 109 -90.57 38.65 -42.63
CA GLY A 109 -90.44 39.69 -41.61
C GLY A 109 -90.31 41.11 -42.16
N ARG A 110 -89.55 41.29 -43.25
CA ARG A 110 -89.41 42.59 -43.92
C ARG A 110 -90.74 43.10 -44.47
N ASP A 111 -91.51 42.22 -45.11
CA ASP A 111 -92.81 42.59 -45.70
C ASP A 111 -93.84 42.88 -44.61
N ILE A 112 -93.84 42.09 -43.52
CA ILE A 112 -94.69 42.31 -42.34
C ILE A 112 -94.39 43.67 -41.70
N ALA A 113 -93.12 43.96 -41.42
CA ALA A 113 -92.72 45.24 -40.83
C ALA A 113 -93.11 46.43 -41.72
N ALA A 114 -92.89 46.31 -43.04
CA ALA A 114 -93.26 47.37 -43.99
C ALA A 114 -94.76 47.65 -44.01
N GLN A 115 -95.60 46.61 -43.96
CA GLN A 115 -97.07 46.78 -43.98
C GLN A 115 -97.64 47.28 -42.65
N LEU A 116 -97.04 46.92 -41.51
CA LEU A 116 -97.43 47.45 -40.20
C LEU A 116 -97.23 48.96 -40.08
N VAL A 117 -96.23 49.51 -40.79
CA VAL A 117 -95.98 50.96 -40.88
C VAL A 117 -96.88 51.61 -41.93
N ALA A 118 -96.99 51.01 -43.12
CA ALA A 118 -97.69 51.60 -44.26
C ALA A 118 -99.22 51.58 -44.16
N ASP A 119 -99.82 50.59 -43.48
CA ASP A 119 -101.28 50.40 -43.39
C ASP A 119 -101.76 50.41 -41.92
N PRO A 120 -102.30 51.55 -41.44
CA PRO A 120 -102.84 51.65 -40.08
C PRO A 120 -104.03 50.73 -39.80
N LEU A 121 -104.88 50.47 -40.79
CA LEU A 121 -106.06 49.61 -40.62
C LEU A 121 -105.66 48.15 -40.46
N PHE A 122 -104.67 47.71 -41.25
CA PHE A 122 -104.07 46.38 -41.09
C PHE A 122 -103.44 46.22 -39.69
N ARG A 123 -102.67 47.21 -39.23
CA ARG A 123 -102.08 47.20 -37.87
C ARG A 123 -103.15 47.13 -36.79
N GLN A 124 -104.25 47.88 -36.92
CA GLN A 124 -105.35 47.84 -35.96
C GLN A 124 -106.00 46.45 -35.91
N ARG A 125 -106.34 45.87 -37.06
CA ARG A 125 -106.97 44.52 -37.13
C ARG A 125 -106.10 43.44 -36.53
N ILE A 126 -104.83 43.40 -36.92
CA ILE A 126 -103.88 42.41 -36.41
C ILE A 126 -103.57 42.66 -34.93
N GLY A 127 -103.50 43.93 -34.51
CA GLY A 127 -103.37 44.35 -33.12
C GLY A 127 -104.52 43.83 -32.27
N THR A 128 -105.78 44.11 -32.61
CA THR A 128 -106.96 43.62 -31.87
C THR A 128 -106.93 42.10 -31.70
N ARG A 129 -106.55 41.37 -32.75
CA ARG A 129 -106.42 39.92 -32.68
C ARG A 129 -105.33 39.47 -31.70
N ILE A 130 -104.13 40.06 -31.83
CA ILE A 130 -102.99 39.74 -30.97
C ILE A 130 -103.28 40.08 -29.51
N MET A 131 -103.99 41.19 -29.24
CA MET A 131 -104.41 41.55 -27.88
C MET A 131 -105.39 40.54 -27.29
N ALA A 132 -106.33 40.02 -28.08
CA ALA A 132 -107.24 38.96 -27.65
C ALA A 132 -106.49 37.64 -27.37
N ASP A 133 -105.52 37.29 -28.22
CA ASP A 133 -104.68 36.10 -28.04
C ASP A 133 -103.71 36.24 -26.84
N ALA A 134 -103.33 37.48 -26.47
CA ALA A 134 -102.48 37.80 -25.32
C ALA A 134 -103.20 37.81 -23.95
N GLY A 135 -104.54 37.73 -23.93
CA GLY A 135 -105.34 37.62 -22.71
C GLY A 135 -105.14 38.78 -21.73
N ASP A 136 -104.90 38.46 -20.46
CA ASP A 136 -104.77 39.44 -19.37
C ASP A 136 -103.66 40.47 -19.63
N LEU A 137 -102.53 40.06 -20.23
CA LEU A 137 -101.45 40.96 -20.59
C LEU A 137 -101.88 41.95 -21.69
N GLY A 138 -102.64 41.47 -22.67
CA GLY A 138 -103.25 42.32 -23.69
C GLY A 138 -104.16 43.37 -23.06
N THR A 139 -105.05 42.96 -22.16
CA THR A 139 -105.96 43.92 -21.49
C THR A 139 -105.22 44.99 -20.69
N ALA A 140 -104.17 44.61 -19.94
CA ALA A 140 -103.36 45.54 -19.17
C ALA A 140 -102.65 46.57 -20.06
N VAL A 141 -102.06 46.12 -21.17
CA VAL A 141 -101.38 47.00 -22.13
C VAL A 141 -102.36 47.92 -22.83
N THR A 142 -103.56 47.45 -23.21
CA THR A 142 -104.61 48.33 -23.78
C THR A 142 -105.05 49.42 -22.80
N SER A 143 -104.98 49.18 -21.49
CA SER A 143 -105.22 50.17 -20.45
C SER A 143 -104.01 51.08 -20.15
N GLY A 144 -102.91 50.95 -20.90
CA GLY A 144 -101.69 51.74 -20.71
C GLY A 144 -100.81 51.28 -19.54
N VAL A 145 -101.10 50.12 -18.94
CA VAL A 145 -100.37 49.60 -17.78
C VAL A 145 -99.38 48.51 -18.21
N ALA A 146 -98.13 48.64 -17.79
CA ALA A 146 -97.13 47.58 -17.89
C ALA A 146 -97.06 46.76 -16.59
N PRO A 147 -97.44 45.47 -16.59
CA PRO A 147 -97.26 44.63 -15.42
C PRO A 147 -95.76 44.42 -15.13
N ALA A 148 -95.33 44.58 -13.88
CA ALA A 148 -93.93 44.44 -13.47
C ALA A 148 -93.34 43.03 -13.68
N ALA A 149 -94.19 42.01 -13.77
CA ALA A 149 -93.79 40.62 -14.01
C ALA A 149 -93.77 40.23 -15.50
N ALA A 150 -94.19 41.12 -16.41
CA ALA A 150 -94.18 40.86 -17.85
C ALA A 150 -92.81 41.17 -18.46
N ASP A 151 -92.46 40.46 -19.52
CA ASP A 151 -91.26 40.78 -20.32
C ASP A 151 -91.44 42.18 -20.95
N PRO A 152 -90.55 43.15 -20.67
CA PRO A 152 -90.62 44.48 -21.25
C PRO A 152 -90.67 44.47 -22.78
N VAL A 153 -90.01 43.51 -23.43
CA VAL A 153 -90.02 43.37 -24.90
C VAL A 153 -91.40 42.95 -25.41
N GLU A 154 -92.11 42.09 -24.67
CA GLU A 154 -93.48 41.68 -24.97
C GLU A 154 -94.45 42.86 -24.82
N VAL A 155 -94.35 43.60 -23.72
CA VAL A 155 -95.17 44.78 -23.41
C VAL A 155 -95.00 45.84 -24.50
N ALA A 156 -93.77 46.14 -24.90
CA ALA A 156 -93.49 47.10 -25.97
C ALA A 156 -93.99 46.64 -27.34
N ALA A 157 -93.91 45.33 -27.64
CA ALA A 157 -94.43 44.78 -28.89
C ALA A 157 -95.96 44.87 -28.96
N LEU A 158 -96.66 44.58 -27.87
CA LEU A 158 -98.12 44.72 -27.75
C LEU A 158 -98.54 46.20 -27.80
N ALA A 159 -97.82 47.08 -27.10
CA ALA A 159 -98.07 48.53 -27.11
C ALA A 159 -97.92 49.13 -28.51
N TYR A 160 -96.89 48.69 -29.27
CA TYR A 160 -96.69 49.12 -30.66
C TYR A 160 -97.87 48.74 -31.59
N LEU A 161 -98.45 47.56 -31.38
CA LEU A 161 -99.53 47.04 -32.22
C LEU A 161 -100.90 47.63 -31.84
N ALA A 162 -101.18 47.81 -30.55
CA ALA A 162 -102.46 48.29 -30.05
C ALA A 162 -102.57 49.83 -30.02
N ARG A 163 -101.44 50.56 -29.94
CA ARG A 163 -101.36 52.02 -29.82
C ARG A 163 -102.31 52.63 -28.76
N PRO A 164 -102.35 52.10 -27.52
CA PRO A 164 -103.08 52.71 -26.40
C PRO A 164 -102.46 54.07 -26.02
N ASP A 165 -103.16 54.85 -25.20
CA ASP A 165 -102.58 56.09 -24.65
C ASP A 165 -101.27 55.76 -23.90
N GLY A 166 -100.20 56.55 -24.15
CA GLY A 166 -98.88 56.32 -23.54
C GLY A 166 -98.03 55.19 -24.16
N TRP A 167 -98.43 54.60 -25.30
CA TRP A 167 -97.69 53.48 -25.92
C TRP A 167 -96.22 53.77 -26.25
N ARG A 168 -95.84 55.05 -26.46
CA ARG A 168 -94.44 55.46 -26.70
C ARG A 168 -93.58 55.27 -25.46
N GLU A 169 -94.09 55.66 -24.29
CA GLU A 169 -93.41 55.54 -23.00
C GLU A 169 -93.16 54.07 -22.64
N LEU A 170 -94.11 53.17 -22.97
CA LEU A 170 -93.94 51.73 -22.79
C LEU A 170 -92.80 51.14 -23.65
N ILE A 171 -92.59 51.67 -24.85
CA ILE A 171 -91.50 51.25 -25.75
C ILE A 171 -90.16 51.80 -25.27
N GLU A 172 -90.11 53.06 -24.83
CA GLU A 172 -88.92 53.66 -24.24
C GLU A 172 -88.50 52.91 -22.96
N ALA A 173 -89.44 52.67 -22.04
CA ALA A 173 -89.19 51.90 -20.82
C ALA A 173 -88.67 50.48 -21.11
N ALA A 174 -89.17 49.81 -22.15
CA ALA A 174 -88.65 48.51 -22.57
C ALA A 174 -87.27 48.60 -23.21
N GLY A 175 -87.01 49.65 -24.00
CA GLY A 175 -85.69 49.93 -24.57
C GLY A 175 -84.64 50.16 -23.49
N ASP A 176 -84.99 50.91 -22.45
CA ASP A 176 -84.15 51.17 -21.29
C ASP A 176 -83.93 49.91 -20.46
N ALA A 177 -84.96 49.09 -20.25
CA ALA A 177 -84.83 47.80 -19.55
C ALA A 177 -83.90 46.83 -20.29
N VAL A 178 -84.03 46.69 -21.62
CA VAL A 178 -83.15 45.85 -22.44
C VAL A 178 -81.71 46.35 -22.41
N ARG A 179 -81.52 47.68 -22.44
CA ARG A 179 -80.19 48.29 -22.36
C ARG A 179 -79.56 48.07 -20.99
N ALA A 180 -80.30 48.28 -19.91
CA ALA A 180 -79.85 48.05 -18.54
C ALA A 180 -79.45 46.58 -18.30
N GLU A 181 -80.22 45.62 -18.83
CA GLU A 181 -79.88 44.20 -18.75
C GLU A 181 -78.60 43.87 -19.54
N ALA A 182 -78.44 44.43 -20.75
CA ALA A 182 -77.24 44.25 -21.56
C ALA A 182 -75.99 44.85 -20.89
N ASP A 183 -76.12 46.04 -20.30
CA ASP A 183 -75.05 46.72 -19.58
C ASP A 183 -74.66 45.95 -18.31
N SER A 184 -75.63 45.43 -17.55
CA SER A 184 -75.40 44.56 -16.39
C SER A 184 -74.69 43.25 -16.78
N ALA A 185 -75.11 42.62 -17.88
CA ALA A 185 -74.46 41.45 -18.43
C ALA A 185 -73.01 41.75 -18.87
N ALA A 186 -72.76 42.91 -19.48
CA ALA A 186 -71.42 43.33 -19.88
C ALA A 186 -70.52 43.57 -18.65
N VAL A 187 -71.02 44.25 -17.62
CA VAL A 187 -70.28 44.48 -16.37
C VAL A 187 -69.95 43.15 -15.68
N THR A 188 -70.91 42.24 -15.54
CA THR A 188 -70.66 40.93 -14.92
C THR A 188 -69.65 40.09 -15.73
N ALA A 189 -69.68 40.16 -17.06
CA ALA A 189 -68.68 39.50 -17.91
C ALA A 189 -67.28 40.11 -17.73
N GLN A 190 -67.18 41.43 -17.64
CA GLN A 190 -65.91 42.12 -17.38
C GLN A 190 -65.35 41.79 -15.99
N VAL A 191 -66.21 41.75 -14.96
CA VAL A 191 -65.82 41.35 -13.59
C VAL A 191 -65.30 39.92 -13.59
N ARG A 192 -66.02 38.96 -14.19
CA ARG A 192 -65.55 37.56 -14.29
C ARG A 192 -64.22 37.45 -15.04
N ALA A 193 -64.04 38.20 -16.12
CA ALA A 193 -62.79 38.22 -16.87
C ALA A 193 -61.64 38.85 -16.04
N ALA A 194 -61.93 39.85 -15.21
CA ALA A 194 -60.96 40.46 -14.29
C ALA A 194 -60.58 39.49 -13.15
N GLU A 195 -61.54 38.81 -12.55
CA GLU A 195 -61.32 37.79 -11.52
C GLU A 195 -60.48 36.63 -12.07
N GLN A 196 -60.78 36.13 -13.27
CA GLN A 196 -59.98 35.08 -13.90
C GLN A 196 -58.54 35.53 -14.17
N ARG A 197 -58.34 36.78 -14.61
CA ARG A 197 -56.99 37.35 -14.80
C ARG A 197 -56.26 37.50 -13.46
N ALA A 198 -56.95 37.94 -12.42
CA ALA A 198 -56.39 38.05 -11.07
C ALA A 198 -55.98 36.68 -10.52
N ALA A 199 -56.85 35.67 -10.63
CA ALA A 199 -56.57 34.31 -10.19
C ALA A 199 -55.38 33.68 -10.94
N ARG A 200 -55.27 33.90 -12.26
CA ARG A 200 -54.08 33.46 -13.03
C ARG A 200 -52.82 34.17 -12.56
N ALA A 201 -52.87 35.49 -12.38
CA ALA A 201 -51.72 36.25 -11.89
C ALA A 201 -51.30 35.83 -10.47
N GLU A 202 -52.24 35.48 -9.59
CA GLU A 202 -51.94 34.93 -8.26
C GLU A 202 -51.31 33.54 -8.34
N HIS A 203 -51.82 32.67 -9.21
CA HIS A 203 -51.23 31.35 -9.45
C HIS A 203 -49.80 31.48 -9.99
N ASP A 204 -49.58 32.30 -11.01
CA ASP A 204 -48.26 32.53 -11.61
C ASP A 204 -47.28 33.11 -10.59
N ARG A 205 -47.73 34.03 -9.73
CA ARG A 205 -46.92 34.55 -8.61
C ARG A 205 -46.59 33.48 -7.59
N ALA A 206 -47.52 32.58 -7.26
CA ALA A 206 -47.27 31.49 -6.33
C ALA A 206 -46.24 30.51 -6.89
N VAL A 207 -46.37 30.14 -8.17
CA VAL A 207 -45.41 29.29 -8.89
C VAL A 207 -44.03 29.95 -8.91
N ALA A 208 -43.94 31.22 -9.32
CA ALA A 208 -42.68 31.95 -9.36
C ALA A 208 -42.01 32.09 -7.98
N ARG A 209 -42.79 32.21 -6.89
CA ARG A 209 -42.26 32.22 -5.52
C ARG A 209 -41.65 30.87 -5.14
N VAL A 210 -42.36 29.78 -5.40
CA VAL A 210 -41.87 28.42 -5.12
C VAL A 210 -40.61 28.12 -5.94
N GLU A 211 -40.56 28.52 -7.21
CA GLU A 211 -39.36 28.38 -8.04
C GLU A 211 -38.19 29.23 -7.52
N ALA A 212 -38.44 30.48 -7.12
CA ALA A 212 -37.41 31.33 -6.53
C ALA A 212 -36.86 30.77 -5.22
N ASP A 213 -37.70 30.17 -4.37
CA ASP A 213 -37.27 29.54 -3.13
C ASP A 213 -36.45 28.27 -3.40
N LYS A 214 -36.86 27.43 -4.35
CA LYS A 214 -36.05 26.28 -4.81
C LYS A 214 -34.67 26.70 -5.30
N LEU A 215 -34.59 27.75 -6.14
CA LEU A 215 -33.32 28.27 -6.64
C LEU A 215 -32.45 28.85 -5.52
N ARG A 216 -33.05 29.47 -4.50
CA ARG A 216 -32.32 29.93 -3.31
C ARG A 216 -31.74 28.78 -2.51
N ASP A 217 -32.51 27.71 -2.31
CA ASP A 217 -32.07 26.51 -1.59
C ASP A 217 -30.95 25.79 -2.34
N GLU A 218 -31.08 25.62 -3.67
CA GLU A 218 -30.03 25.07 -4.52
C GLU A 218 -28.74 25.90 -4.48
N LEU A 219 -28.87 27.23 -4.53
CA LEU A 219 -27.73 28.14 -4.45
C LEU A 219 -27.09 28.12 -3.06
N ALA A 220 -27.87 28.00 -1.98
CA ALA A 220 -27.36 27.83 -0.63
C ALA A 220 -26.56 26.52 -0.50
N ARG A 221 -27.09 25.41 -1.04
CA ARG A 221 -26.42 24.12 -1.07
C ARG A 221 -25.10 24.16 -1.85
N VAL A 222 -25.09 24.75 -3.04
CA VAL A 222 -23.86 24.89 -3.84
C VAL A 222 -22.82 25.75 -3.12
N ARG A 223 -23.24 26.80 -2.40
CA ARG A 223 -22.33 27.62 -1.58
C ARG A 223 -21.73 26.83 -0.41
N GLU A 224 -22.52 25.99 0.24
CA GLU A 224 -22.04 25.12 1.31
C GLU A 224 -21.04 24.08 0.78
N GLU A 225 -21.37 23.41 -0.33
CA GLU A 225 -20.48 22.46 -1.00
C GLU A 225 -19.16 23.12 -1.43
N LEU A 226 -19.21 24.33 -2.00
CA LEU A 226 -18.00 25.12 -2.30
C LEU A 226 -17.20 25.52 -1.05
N GLY A 227 -17.88 25.78 0.07
CA GLY A 227 -17.25 26.05 1.36
C GLY A 227 -16.48 24.84 1.86
N GLN A 228 -17.13 23.67 1.90
CA GLN A 228 -16.54 22.40 2.30
C GLN A 228 -15.32 22.05 1.42
N LEU A 229 -15.46 22.13 0.09
CA LEU A 229 -14.35 21.86 -0.84
C LEU A 229 -13.16 22.81 -0.63
N ARG A 230 -13.41 24.08 -0.28
CA ARG A 230 -12.33 25.04 0.02
C ARG A 230 -11.62 24.72 1.34
N GLU A 231 -12.34 24.26 2.35
CA GLU A 231 -11.75 23.82 3.61
C GLU A 231 -10.96 22.53 3.43
N GLU A 232 -11.49 21.56 2.69
CA GLU A 232 -10.78 20.34 2.30
C GLU A 232 -9.52 20.65 1.49
N ALA A 233 -9.59 21.56 0.51
CA ALA A 233 -8.41 21.99 -0.25
C ALA A 233 -7.35 22.67 0.65
N ARG A 234 -7.78 23.48 1.63
CA ARG A 234 -6.85 24.13 2.58
C ARG A 234 -6.19 23.11 3.51
N THR A 235 -6.96 22.17 4.06
CA THR A 235 -6.46 21.14 4.98
C THR A 235 -5.51 20.18 4.26
N THR A 236 -5.89 19.69 3.08
CA THR A 236 -5.03 18.82 2.25
C THR A 236 -3.76 19.54 1.81
N SER A 237 -3.84 20.82 1.39
CA SER A 237 -2.66 21.62 1.03
C SER A 237 -1.72 21.82 2.21
N LYS A 238 -2.25 22.08 3.41
CA LYS A 238 -1.46 22.17 4.64
C LYS A 238 -0.79 20.84 4.97
N ALA A 239 -1.53 19.74 4.93
CA ALA A 239 -1.00 18.39 5.18
C ALA A 239 0.11 18.02 4.16
N LEU A 240 -0.06 18.38 2.89
CA LEU A 240 0.96 18.17 1.86
C LEU A 240 2.25 18.94 2.16
N ARG A 241 2.14 20.23 2.54
CA ARG A 241 3.31 21.04 2.91
C ARG A 241 4.03 20.48 4.15
N GLU A 242 3.29 20.04 5.15
CA GLU A 242 3.85 19.40 6.35
C GLU A 242 4.54 18.08 6.01
N ALA A 243 3.92 17.24 5.17
CA ALA A 243 4.51 15.98 4.70
C ALA A 243 5.78 16.23 3.88
N GLN A 244 5.78 17.22 2.98
CA GLN A 244 6.97 17.60 2.21
C GLN A 244 8.10 18.12 3.11
N ALA A 245 7.76 18.94 4.11
CA ALA A 245 8.74 19.42 5.08
C ALA A 245 9.31 18.26 5.94
N ALA A 246 8.48 17.32 6.37
CA ALA A 246 8.91 16.13 7.09
C ALA A 246 9.79 15.23 6.21
N GLN A 247 9.42 15.02 4.95
CA GLN A 247 10.22 14.28 3.98
C GLN A 247 11.60 14.92 3.80
N LYS A 248 11.67 16.25 3.61
CA LYS A 248 12.94 16.96 3.48
C LYS A 248 13.82 16.80 4.71
N ARG A 249 13.26 16.92 5.92
CA ARG A 249 14.00 16.68 7.17
C ARG A 249 14.52 15.24 7.24
N ALA A 250 13.69 14.26 6.86
CA ALA A 250 14.10 12.86 6.86
C ALA A 250 15.22 12.60 5.84
N THR A 251 15.17 13.20 4.65
CA THR A 251 16.25 13.09 3.66
C THR A 251 17.53 13.76 4.12
N ASP A 252 17.44 14.92 4.77
CA ASP A 252 18.60 15.64 5.32
C ASP A 252 19.26 14.82 6.44
N LEU A 253 18.47 14.26 7.37
CA LEU A 253 18.96 13.37 8.42
C LEU A 253 19.63 12.12 7.83
N LEU A 254 19.00 11.47 6.86
CA LEU A 254 19.56 10.30 6.19
C LEU A 254 20.86 10.64 5.44
N ALA A 255 20.96 11.82 4.83
CA ALA A 255 22.20 12.29 4.22
C ALA A 255 23.30 12.50 5.27
N THR A 256 22.97 13.09 6.43
CA THR A 256 23.94 13.26 7.52
C THR A 256 24.41 11.93 8.11
N GLU A 257 23.51 10.96 8.33
CA GLU A 257 23.88 9.63 8.83
C GLU A 257 24.72 8.86 7.81
N LYS A 258 24.38 8.92 6.51
CA LYS A 258 25.21 8.36 5.44
C LYS A 258 26.60 8.98 5.43
N GLY A 259 26.69 10.30 5.61
CA GLY A 259 27.98 11.01 5.71
C GLY A 259 28.81 10.54 6.91
N ARG A 260 28.19 10.40 8.10
CA ARG A 260 28.85 9.87 9.30
C ARG A 260 29.33 8.44 9.12
N ALA A 261 28.48 7.58 8.56
CA ALA A 261 28.82 6.18 8.28
C ALA A 261 29.99 6.08 7.29
N ALA A 262 29.95 6.84 6.19
CA ALA A 262 31.04 6.89 5.21
C ALA A 262 32.35 7.41 5.81
N ARG A 263 32.27 8.38 6.74
CA ARG A 263 33.46 8.86 7.46
C ARG A 263 34.04 7.77 8.36
N ALA A 264 33.18 7.09 9.13
CA ALA A 264 33.60 6.00 10.00
C ALA A 264 34.24 4.84 9.22
N THR A 265 33.72 4.50 8.03
CA THR A 265 34.34 3.47 7.18
C THR A 265 35.72 3.90 6.67
N LEU A 266 35.87 5.15 6.23
CA LEU A 266 37.17 5.68 5.78
C LEU A 266 38.20 5.73 6.90
N ASP A 267 37.80 6.14 8.10
CA ASP A 267 38.68 6.17 9.27
C ASP A 267 39.09 4.73 9.67
N HIS A 268 38.15 3.78 9.64
CA HIS A 268 38.46 2.35 9.87
C HIS A 268 39.41 1.78 8.82
N GLU A 269 39.20 2.07 7.53
CA GLU A 269 40.12 1.65 6.46
C GLU A 269 41.52 2.26 6.62
N ALA A 270 41.61 3.50 7.12
CA ALA A 270 42.89 4.14 7.44
C ALA A 270 43.59 3.46 8.62
N GLU A 271 42.85 3.11 9.68
CA GLU A 271 43.38 2.34 10.82
C GLU A 271 43.86 0.95 10.39
N VAL A 272 43.06 0.23 9.60
CA VAL A 272 43.44 -1.09 9.06
C VAL A 272 44.72 -0.98 8.22
N ARG A 273 44.83 0.04 7.35
CA ARG A 273 46.08 0.28 6.60
C ARG A 273 47.27 0.56 7.52
N ARG A 274 47.08 1.38 8.56
CA ARG A 274 48.13 1.69 9.54
C ARG A 274 48.57 0.45 10.34
N LEU A 275 47.62 -0.38 10.76
CA LEU A 275 47.89 -1.63 11.47
C LEU A 275 48.61 -2.64 10.56
N ARG A 276 48.21 -2.76 9.29
CA ARG A 276 48.91 -3.59 8.30
C ARG A 276 50.35 -3.12 8.08
N SER A 277 50.59 -1.82 7.97
CA SER A 277 51.95 -1.26 7.88
C SER A 277 52.77 -1.62 9.12
N ARG A 278 52.24 -1.39 10.33
CA ARG A 278 52.92 -1.74 11.59
C ARG A 278 53.21 -3.23 11.70
N LEU A 279 52.28 -4.08 11.25
CA LEU A 279 52.49 -5.52 11.22
C LEU A 279 53.63 -5.89 10.28
N SER A 280 53.64 -5.34 9.06
CA SER A 280 54.73 -5.53 8.10
C SER A 280 56.08 -5.07 8.65
N ASP A 281 56.13 -3.92 9.32
CA ASP A 281 57.35 -3.39 9.94
C ASP A 281 57.84 -4.31 11.08
N ALA A 282 56.92 -4.79 11.91
CA ALA A 282 57.21 -5.73 13.00
C ALA A 282 57.67 -7.10 12.48
N GLU A 283 57.06 -7.60 11.42
CA GLU A 283 57.46 -8.84 10.75
C GLU A 283 58.86 -8.70 10.13
N ALA A 284 59.16 -7.57 9.49
CA ALA A 284 60.49 -7.27 8.97
C ALA A 284 61.53 -7.19 10.09
N ALA A 285 61.23 -6.51 11.20
CA ALA A 285 62.11 -6.43 12.37
C ALA A 285 62.31 -7.80 13.04
N ALA A 286 61.27 -8.65 13.09
CA ALA A 286 61.39 -10.01 13.60
C ALA A 286 62.23 -10.90 12.67
N ALA A 287 62.10 -10.73 11.35
CA ALA A 287 62.90 -11.45 10.37
C ALA A 287 64.39 -11.07 10.46
N THR A 288 64.71 -9.78 10.57
CA THR A 288 66.09 -9.31 10.76
C THR A 288 66.66 -9.80 12.11
N GLY A 289 65.88 -9.77 13.19
CA GLY A 289 66.27 -10.31 14.49
C GLY A 289 66.55 -11.82 14.45
N LYS A 290 65.70 -12.60 13.74
CA LYS A 290 65.94 -14.04 13.53
C LYS A 290 67.20 -14.30 12.71
N GLN A 291 67.46 -13.51 11.68
CA GLN A 291 68.67 -13.66 10.86
C GLN A 291 69.92 -13.33 11.67
N ALA A 292 69.92 -12.22 12.42
CA ALA A 292 71.03 -11.87 13.30
C ALA A 292 71.31 -12.96 14.35
N ALA A 293 70.27 -13.59 14.90
CA ALA A 293 70.44 -14.72 15.83
C ALA A 293 71.02 -15.97 15.15
N LYS A 294 70.65 -16.25 13.89
CA LYS A 294 71.25 -17.34 13.11
C LYS A 294 72.72 -17.05 12.79
N ASP A 295 73.02 -15.83 12.36
CA ASP A 295 74.39 -15.41 12.04
C ASP A 295 75.28 -15.47 13.30
N ALA A 296 74.78 -15.04 14.46
CA ALA A 296 75.48 -15.17 15.74
C ALA A 296 75.78 -16.65 16.09
N ARG A 297 74.80 -17.55 15.93
CA ARG A 297 75.01 -18.98 16.12
C ARG A 297 76.02 -19.55 15.12
N ALA A 298 75.95 -19.15 13.85
CA ALA A 298 76.91 -19.59 12.84
C ALA A 298 78.34 -19.14 13.17
N VAL A 299 78.51 -17.92 13.72
CA VAL A 299 79.80 -17.43 14.23
C VAL A 299 80.27 -18.25 15.43
N ASP A 300 79.39 -18.55 16.38
CA ASP A 300 79.71 -19.38 17.54
C ASP A 300 80.06 -20.81 17.15
N ASP A 301 79.33 -21.41 16.20
CA ASP A 301 79.59 -22.74 15.65
C ASP A 301 80.95 -22.77 14.92
N ALA A 302 81.29 -21.73 14.15
CA ALA A 302 82.59 -21.61 13.50
C ALA A 302 83.74 -21.51 14.53
N ARG A 303 83.53 -20.77 15.63
CA ARG A 303 84.49 -20.69 16.75
C ARG A 303 84.65 -22.04 17.45
N LEU A 304 83.55 -22.75 17.71
CA LEU A 304 83.55 -24.07 18.32
C LEU A 304 84.30 -25.08 17.45
N TRP A 305 84.03 -25.08 16.15
CA TRP A 305 84.73 -25.95 15.20
C TRP A 305 86.24 -25.70 15.23
N LEU A 306 86.68 -24.44 15.23
CA LEU A 306 88.09 -24.07 15.35
C LEU A 306 88.72 -24.56 16.67
N LEU A 307 87.99 -24.45 17.79
CA LEU A 307 88.44 -24.97 19.09
C LEU A 307 88.55 -26.51 19.10
N ILE A 308 87.61 -27.22 18.49
CA ILE A 308 87.67 -28.68 18.40
C ILE A 308 88.81 -29.12 17.49
N GLU A 309 88.99 -28.46 16.34
CA GLU A 309 90.10 -28.74 15.43
C GLU A 309 91.45 -28.54 16.12
N THR A 310 91.63 -27.42 16.84
CA THR A 310 92.87 -27.18 17.61
C THR A 310 93.10 -28.22 18.71
N ILE A 311 92.05 -28.66 19.43
CA ILE A 311 92.16 -29.77 20.40
C ILE A 311 92.48 -31.09 19.68
N GLY A 312 91.86 -31.37 18.53
CA GLY A 312 92.10 -32.56 17.73
C GLY A 312 93.54 -32.64 17.23
N GLN A 313 94.09 -31.52 16.78
CA GLN A 313 95.51 -31.39 16.43
C GLN A 313 96.42 -31.56 17.66
N ALA A 314 96.06 -30.97 18.80
CA ALA A 314 96.81 -31.14 20.06
C ALA A 314 96.79 -32.60 20.55
N ALA A 315 95.64 -33.28 20.49
CA ALA A 315 95.47 -34.68 20.87
C ALA A 315 96.19 -35.62 19.90
N SER A 316 96.18 -35.33 18.60
CA SER A 316 96.94 -36.08 17.60
C SER A 316 98.45 -35.89 17.77
N GLY A 317 98.89 -34.66 18.06
CA GLY A 317 100.27 -34.36 18.44
C GLY A 317 100.71 -35.12 19.69
N LEU A 318 99.88 -35.12 20.73
CA LEU A 318 100.14 -35.86 21.98
C LEU A 318 100.15 -37.38 21.74
N ARG A 319 99.24 -37.93 20.93
CA ARG A 319 99.22 -39.35 20.56
C ARG A 319 100.48 -39.76 19.79
N ARG A 320 101.02 -38.86 18.96
CA ARG A 320 102.28 -39.06 18.23
C ARG A 320 103.49 -39.02 19.17
N GLU A 321 103.53 -38.11 20.14
CA GLU A 321 104.58 -38.04 21.17
C GLU A 321 104.52 -39.23 22.17
N LEU A 322 103.31 -39.72 22.50
CA LEU A 322 103.09 -40.83 23.46
C LEU A 322 103.05 -42.23 22.82
N ALA A 323 103.18 -42.36 21.50
CA ALA A 323 103.22 -43.63 20.75
C ALA A 323 102.04 -44.62 20.98
N ILE A 324 100.81 -44.13 21.19
CA ILE A 324 99.63 -44.98 21.49
C ILE A 324 98.93 -45.47 20.20
N GLY A 325 99.10 -46.76 19.86
CA GLY A 325 98.38 -47.46 18.79
C GLY A 325 96.99 -48.01 19.20
N PRO A 326 96.11 -48.36 18.24
CA PRO A 326 94.81 -48.98 18.54
C PRO A 326 94.97 -50.42 19.11
N ALA A 327 94.12 -50.82 20.07
CA ALA A 327 94.21 -52.10 20.77
C ALA A 327 93.36 -53.21 20.11
N ASP A 328 93.89 -54.44 20.09
CA ASP A 328 93.30 -55.61 19.40
C ASP A 328 92.21 -56.37 20.20
N LYS A 329 91.93 -56.02 21.46
CA LYS A 329 90.92 -56.70 22.31
C LYS A 329 89.99 -55.72 23.01
N LEU A 330 88.72 -56.11 23.15
CA LEU A 330 87.69 -55.28 23.77
C LEU A 330 87.43 -55.71 25.22
N PRO A 331 87.09 -54.77 26.11
CA PRO A 331 86.85 -55.05 27.53
C PRO A 331 85.85 -56.19 27.82
N ALA A 332 84.76 -56.30 27.06
CA ALA A 332 83.75 -57.36 27.20
C ALA A 332 84.31 -58.78 27.03
N ASP A 333 85.35 -58.94 26.21
CA ASP A 333 86.01 -60.23 25.97
C ASP A 333 86.79 -60.70 27.20
N PHE A 334 87.25 -59.79 28.05
CA PHE A 334 87.95 -60.13 29.29
C PHE A 334 87.00 -60.58 30.40
N VAL A 335 85.73 -60.16 30.35
CA VAL A 335 84.68 -60.50 31.32
C VAL A 335 84.19 -61.95 31.18
N ALA A 336 84.08 -62.44 29.95
CA ALA A 336 83.62 -63.79 29.66
C ALA A 336 84.54 -64.89 30.22
N ASP A 337 85.83 -64.59 30.39
CA ASP A 337 86.86 -65.55 30.78
C ASP A 337 87.17 -65.61 32.30
N THR A 338 86.69 -64.68 33.15
CA THR A 338 87.33 -64.49 34.49
C THR A 338 86.43 -64.13 35.69
N ALA A 339 85.11 -64.34 35.69
CA ALA A 339 84.26 -63.88 36.80
C ALA A 339 84.60 -64.41 38.23
N ALA A 340 85.35 -63.61 39.03
CA ALA A 340 85.36 -63.53 40.51
C ALA A 340 85.96 -62.19 41.05
N ASP A 341 85.13 -61.45 41.81
CA ASP A 341 85.31 -60.42 42.90
C ASP A 341 85.97 -59.00 42.80
N ARG A 342 85.11 -57.96 43.08
CA ARG A 342 85.15 -56.68 43.90
C ARG A 342 86.37 -55.69 43.95
N PRO A 343 86.22 -54.44 44.49
CA PRO A 343 85.26 -53.32 44.29
C PRO A 343 85.93 -51.89 44.21
N GLY A 344 85.20 -50.81 43.85
CA GLY A 344 85.56 -49.40 44.22
C GLY A 344 85.12 -48.23 43.29
N ALA A 345 84.25 -47.36 43.83
CA ALA A 345 83.79 -45.95 43.57
C ALA A 345 84.52 -45.00 42.57
N PRO A 346 84.02 -43.76 42.23
CA PRO A 346 82.83 -43.00 42.67
C PRO A 346 81.95 -42.33 41.57
N GLU A 347 80.78 -41.82 42.03
CA GLU A 347 79.82 -40.81 41.53
C GLU A 347 79.87 -40.25 40.09
N ARG A 348 78.70 -40.25 39.41
CA ARG A 348 78.04 -39.05 38.80
C ARG A 348 76.70 -39.32 38.10
N SER A 349 75.81 -38.33 38.26
CA SER A 349 74.70 -37.88 37.38
C SER A 349 73.38 -38.66 37.29
N ARG A 350 72.35 -38.02 37.86
CA ARG A 350 70.92 -38.38 37.86
C ARG A 350 70.28 -38.17 36.47
N ALA A 351 69.68 -39.22 35.90
CA ALA A 351 68.74 -39.10 34.78
C ALA A 351 67.31 -39.34 35.27
N ARG A 352 66.41 -38.38 34.97
CA ARG A 352 64.99 -38.40 35.33
C ARG A 352 64.28 -39.67 34.84
N ALA A 353 63.33 -40.13 35.64
CA ALA A 353 62.33 -41.12 35.26
C ALA A 353 61.58 -40.65 34.01
N GLN A 354 61.86 -41.30 32.90
CA GLN A 354 61.08 -41.29 31.67
C GLN A 354 60.75 -42.77 31.36
N ASP A 355 59.64 -43.00 30.67
CA ASP A 355 59.04 -44.33 30.49
C ASP A 355 60.08 -45.37 30.08
N THR A 356 60.15 -46.42 30.90
CA THR A 356 61.09 -47.54 30.73
C THR A 356 60.58 -48.51 29.66
N ASP A 357 59.31 -48.34 29.26
CA ASP A 357 58.53 -49.18 28.35
C ASP A 357 58.34 -48.56 26.94
N ASP A 358 59.03 -47.46 26.62
CA ASP A 358 59.00 -46.83 25.28
C ASP A 358 60.04 -47.46 24.32
N PRO A 359 59.61 -48.06 23.18
CA PRO A 359 60.53 -48.60 22.18
C PRO A 359 61.39 -47.51 21.50
N GLY A 360 60.93 -46.26 21.39
CA GLY A 360 61.72 -45.19 20.76
C GLY A 360 62.97 -44.83 21.56
N ARG A 361 62.90 -44.96 22.89
CA ARG A 361 64.05 -44.81 23.78
C ARG A 361 65.06 -45.95 23.62
N LEU A 362 64.58 -47.18 23.43
CA LEU A 362 65.46 -48.32 23.16
C LEU A 362 66.26 -48.08 21.86
N ASP A 363 65.61 -47.58 20.81
CA ASP A 363 66.29 -47.23 19.55
C ASP A 363 67.34 -46.13 19.71
N GLN A 364 67.04 -45.09 20.49
CA GLN A 364 68.01 -44.02 20.77
C GLN A 364 69.25 -44.53 21.53
N LEU A 365 69.06 -45.46 22.47
CA LEU A 365 70.15 -46.03 23.24
C LEU A 365 71.01 -46.99 22.40
N LEU A 366 70.40 -47.75 21.48
CA LEU A 366 71.11 -48.62 20.54
C LEU A 366 71.78 -47.83 19.39
N ALA A 367 71.37 -46.59 19.13
CA ALA A 367 72.07 -45.73 18.17
C ALA A 367 73.40 -45.17 18.70
N LEU A 368 73.70 -45.36 20.00
CA LEU A 368 74.97 -44.93 20.58
C LEU A 368 76.13 -45.80 20.07
N PRO A 369 77.30 -45.23 19.76
CA PRO A 369 78.40 -46.00 19.20
C PRO A 369 78.89 -47.07 20.18
N ARG A 370 78.91 -48.33 19.71
CA ARG A 370 79.42 -49.51 20.42
C ARG A 370 78.63 -49.85 21.68
N ALA A 371 77.31 -49.73 21.64
CA ALA A 371 76.45 -50.11 22.76
C ALA A 371 76.53 -51.62 23.03
N HIS A 372 76.18 -52.02 24.27
CA HIS A 372 76.09 -53.41 24.68
C HIS A 372 74.69 -53.69 25.21
N LEU A 373 73.94 -54.57 24.54
CA LEU A 373 72.59 -54.95 24.92
C LEU A 373 72.62 -56.27 25.71
N VAL A 374 72.12 -56.26 26.94
CA VAL A 374 71.99 -57.45 27.80
C VAL A 374 70.51 -57.73 28.07
N VAL A 375 70.05 -58.95 27.81
CA VAL A 375 68.61 -59.31 27.86
C VAL A 375 68.36 -60.45 28.85
N ASP A 376 67.38 -60.26 29.74
CA ASP A 376 66.84 -61.32 30.60
C ASP A 376 65.82 -62.16 29.82
N GLY A 377 66.24 -63.37 29.44
CA GLY A 377 65.55 -64.20 28.48
C GLY A 377 64.18 -64.69 28.95
N TYR A 378 64.04 -65.12 30.21
CA TYR A 378 62.73 -65.60 30.71
C TYR A 378 61.79 -64.49 31.10
N ASN A 379 62.32 -63.36 31.56
CA ASN A 379 61.50 -62.20 31.85
C ASN A 379 60.80 -61.71 30.58
N VAL A 380 61.53 -61.62 29.47
CA VAL A 380 60.98 -61.20 28.17
C VAL A 380 60.04 -62.27 27.58
N THR A 381 60.45 -63.54 27.59
CA THR A 381 59.65 -64.61 26.94
C THR A 381 58.35 -64.93 27.68
N LYS A 382 58.34 -64.94 29.02
CA LYS A 382 57.11 -65.14 29.81
C LYS A 382 56.08 -64.03 29.61
N ARG A 383 56.53 -62.82 29.26
CA ARG A 383 55.65 -61.66 29.03
C ARG A 383 55.08 -61.62 27.62
N GLY A 384 55.86 -62.03 26.61
CA GLY A 384 55.46 -61.96 25.21
C GLY A 384 54.89 -63.25 24.61
N PHE A 385 55.28 -64.41 25.14
CA PHE A 385 55.03 -65.72 24.51
C PHE A 385 54.69 -66.81 25.55
N ALA A 386 53.90 -66.46 26.58
CA ALA A 386 53.58 -67.34 27.71
C ALA A 386 52.95 -68.69 27.31
N ASP A 387 52.18 -68.71 26.23
CA ASP A 387 51.43 -69.89 25.76
C ASP A 387 52.31 -70.92 24.99
N MET A 388 53.59 -70.62 24.77
CA MET A 388 54.53 -71.48 24.02
C MET A 388 55.39 -72.36 24.94
N SER A 389 55.95 -73.45 24.41
CA SER A 389 56.93 -74.25 25.17
C SER A 389 58.21 -73.44 25.42
N LEU A 390 58.94 -73.75 26.51
CA LEU A 390 60.17 -73.02 26.87
C LEU A 390 61.22 -73.05 25.73
N GLU A 391 61.31 -74.13 24.98
CA GLU A 391 62.21 -74.25 23.83
C GLU A 391 61.81 -73.31 22.69
N GLN A 392 60.51 -73.24 22.38
CA GLN A 392 59.97 -72.35 21.36
C GLN A 392 60.13 -70.88 21.76
N GLN A 393 59.93 -70.56 23.04
CA GLN A 393 60.16 -69.24 23.61
C GLN A 393 61.62 -68.78 23.41
N ARG A 394 62.61 -69.62 23.78
CA ARG A 394 64.04 -69.32 23.62
C ARG A 394 64.42 -69.12 22.15
N LYS A 395 63.99 -70.05 21.28
CA LYS A 395 64.28 -69.99 19.84
C LYS A 395 63.77 -68.67 19.23
N ARG A 396 62.53 -68.30 19.54
CA ARG A 396 61.91 -67.07 19.02
C ARG A 396 62.64 -65.81 19.50
N LEU A 397 63.02 -65.75 20.77
CA LEU A 397 63.77 -64.61 21.31
C LEU A 397 65.16 -64.48 20.67
N ILE A 398 65.93 -65.58 20.57
CA ILE A 398 67.28 -65.57 19.99
C ILE A 398 67.25 -65.12 18.51
N THR A 399 66.27 -65.61 17.74
CA THR A 399 66.10 -65.17 16.34
C THR A 399 65.78 -63.68 16.25
N GLY A 400 64.88 -63.17 17.10
CA GLY A 400 64.54 -61.75 17.13
C GLY A 400 65.75 -60.86 17.49
N LEU A 401 66.53 -61.27 18.50
CA LEU A 401 67.75 -60.56 18.90
C LEU A 401 68.83 -60.56 17.82
N GLY A 402 68.89 -61.61 16.99
CA GLY A 402 69.77 -61.66 15.82
C GLY A 402 69.45 -60.56 14.80
N GLY A 403 68.18 -60.23 14.62
CA GLY A 403 67.75 -59.12 13.78
C GLY A 403 68.22 -57.76 14.29
N ILE A 404 68.17 -57.55 15.61
CA ILE A 404 68.65 -56.32 16.25
C ILE A 404 70.17 -56.20 16.10
N ALA A 405 70.92 -57.25 16.43
CA ALA A 405 72.38 -57.25 16.32
C ALA A 405 72.88 -56.96 14.89
N ALA A 406 72.18 -57.48 13.87
CA ALA A 406 72.52 -57.23 12.47
C ALA A 406 72.21 -55.79 12.01
N GLN A 407 71.17 -55.17 12.57
CA GLN A 407 70.76 -53.81 12.22
C GLN A 407 71.64 -52.75 12.89
N THR A 408 71.99 -52.93 14.16
CA THR A 408 72.73 -51.93 14.92
C THR A 408 74.23 -52.19 14.94
N GLY A 409 74.67 -53.42 14.71
CA GLY A 409 76.07 -53.82 14.83
C GLY A 409 76.56 -53.88 16.29
N ASP A 410 75.65 -53.72 17.25
CA ASP A 410 75.98 -53.76 18.67
C ASP A 410 76.22 -55.18 19.17
N GLU A 411 76.94 -55.25 20.28
CA GLU A 411 77.11 -56.50 21.00
C GLU A 411 75.80 -56.85 21.73
N VAL A 412 75.23 -58.03 21.49
CA VAL A 412 73.98 -58.47 22.14
C VAL A 412 74.24 -59.74 22.95
N THR A 413 73.84 -59.75 24.22
CA THR A 413 73.95 -60.89 25.14
C THR A 413 72.59 -61.22 25.74
N VAL A 414 72.13 -62.46 25.63
CA VAL A 414 70.89 -62.95 26.27
C VAL A 414 71.22 -63.97 27.35
N VAL A 415 70.61 -63.82 28.53
CA VAL A 415 70.84 -64.66 29.71
C VAL A 415 69.56 -65.43 30.06
N PHE A 416 69.64 -66.75 30.15
CA PHE A 416 68.52 -67.61 30.59
C PHE A 416 68.79 -68.22 31.97
N ASP A 417 67.75 -68.24 32.82
CA ASP A 417 67.80 -68.80 34.17
C ASP A 417 67.53 -70.32 34.20
N GLY A 418 68.45 -71.12 34.73
CA GLY A 418 68.18 -72.52 35.06
C GLY A 418 69.11 -73.54 34.42
N ALA A 419 69.47 -74.52 35.25
CA ALA A 419 70.33 -75.65 34.93
C ALA A 419 69.52 -76.82 34.36
N GLU A 420 69.03 -76.69 33.13
CA GLU A 420 68.52 -77.81 32.34
C GLU A 420 69.55 -78.10 31.24
N ARG A 421 70.07 -79.35 31.13
CA ARG A 421 70.99 -79.73 30.04
C ARG A 421 70.24 -79.69 28.71
N VAL A 422 70.20 -78.51 28.08
CA VAL A 422 69.51 -78.32 26.81
C VAL A 422 70.34 -78.95 25.68
N HIS A 423 69.89 -80.09 25.18
CA HIS A 423 70.40 -80.67 23.94
C HIS A 423 69.65 -80.03 22.77
N GLY A 424 70.36 -79.53 21.75
CA GLY A 424 69.76 -79.15 20.47
C GLY A 424 69.35 -77.68 20.28
N LEU A 425 69.97 -76.70 20.96
CA LEU A 425 69.74 -75.28 20.59
C LEU A 425 70.32 -74.99 19.19
N PRO A 426 69.61 -74.24 18.32
CA PRO A 426 70.17 -73.75 17.06
C PRO A 426 71.42 -72.88 17.33
N PRO A 427 72.42 -72.86 16.43
CA PRO A 427 73.57 -71.97 16.58
C PRO A 427 73.09 -70.52 16.68
N ALA A 428 73.59 -69.79 17.69
CA ALA A 428 73.21 -68.39 17.87
C ALA A 428 73.60 -67.57 16.62
N PRO A 429 72.75 -66.64 16.15
CA PRO A 429 73.08 -65.73 15.06
C PRO A 429 74.38 -64.95 15.35
N ARG A 430 75.15 -64.59 14.30
CA ARG A 430 76.35 -63.76 14.43
C ARG A 430 76.00 -62.44 15.16
N GLY A 431 76.75 -62.12 16.22
CA GLY A 431 76.53 -60.91 17.04
C GLY A 431 75.66 -61.11 18.29
N VAL A 432 75.03 -62.28 18.47
CA VAL A 432 74.26 -62.62 19.68
C VAL A 432 74.99 -63.68 20.51
N ARG A 433 75.30 -63.34 21.76
CA ARG A 433 75.87 -64.25 22.76
C ARG A 433 74.76 -64.79 23.66
N VAL A 434 74.64 -66.11 23.77
CA VAL A 434 73.63 -66.77 24.63
C VAL A 434 74.32 -67.38 25.85
N LEU A 435 73.91 -66.98 27.05
CA LEU A 435 74.46 -67.45 28.32
C LEU A 435 73.37 -68.11 29.16
N PHE A 436 73.74 -69.17 29.90
CA PHE A 436 72.87 -69.84 30.87
C PHE A 436 73.46 -69.68 32.27
N SER A 437 72.61 -69.40 33.25
CA SER A 437 73.04 -69.33 34.65
C SER A 437 73.47 -70.71 35.18
N LYS A 438 74.50 -70.75 36.04
CA LYS A 438 74.98 -71.98 36.69
C LYS A 438 74.02 -72.41 37.81
N LYS A 439 74.00 -73.70 38.17
CA LYS A 439 73.22 -74.21 39.31
C LYS A 439 73.62 -73.46 40.59
N GLY A 440 72.69 -72.69 41.16
CA GLY A 440 72.90 -71.89 42.37
C GLY A 440 73.13 -70.38 42.14
N THR A 441 73.16 -69.92 40.89
CA THR A 441 73.23 -68.49 40.54
C THR A 441 72.02 -68.14 39.68
N THR A 442 71.33 -67.04 40.00
CA THR A 442 70.20 -66.56 39.19
C THR A 442 70.69 -65.81 37.95
N ALA A 443 69.88 -65.78 36.89
CA ALA A 443 70.16 -64.94 35.71
C ALA A 443 70.40 -63.46 36.09
N ASP A 444 69.67 -62.95 37.08
CA ASP A 444 69.79 -61.60 37.62
C ASP A 444 71.20 -61.26 38.11
N GLU A 445 71.85 -62.19 38.82
CA GLU A 445 73.21 -61.97 39.32
C GLU A 445 74.23 -62.02 38.18
N LEU A 446 74.03 -62.91 37.20
CA LEU A 446 74.89 -62.97 36.01
C LEU A 446 74.78 -61.69 35.17
N ILE A 447 73.57 -61.12 35.02
CA ILE A 447 73.36 -59.83 34.35
C ILE A 447 74.09 -58.71 35.11
N ARG A 448 73.99 -58.67 36.45
CA ARG A 448 74.73 -57.70 37.27
C ARG A 448 76.25 -57.84 37.10
N GLN A 449 76.77 -59.05 36.96
CA GLN A 449 78.19 -59.30 36.72
C GLN A 449 78.64 -58.79 35.35
N LEU A 450 77.87 -59.06 34.29
CA LEU A 450 78.17 -58.55 32.95
C LEU A 450 78.26 -57.02 32.94
N VAL A 451 77.27 -56.34 33.53
CA VAL A 451 77.24 -54.88 33.60
C VAL A 451 78.43 -54.31 34.36
N ARG A 452 78.83 -54.92 35.48
CA ARG A 452 79.95 -54.44 36.31
C ARG A 452 81.30 -54.50 35.61
N ALA A 453 81.44 -55.43 34.69
CA ALA A 453 82.70 -55.74 34.08
C ALA A 453 82.92 -54.97 32.77
N GLU A 454 81.86 -54.35 32.24
CA GLU A 454 81.98 -53.34 31.19
C GLU A 454 82.69 -52.07 31.70
N PRO A 455 83.52 -51.43 30.86
CA PRO A 455 84.29 -50.26 31.24
C PRO A 455 83.39 -49.03 31.44
N PRO A 456 83.70 -48.15 32.40
CA PRO A 456 82.95 -46.93 32.60
C PRO A 456 83.04 -46.04 31.35
N GLY A 457 81.88 -45.71 30.77
CA GLY A 457 81.76 -44.88 29.56
C GLY A 457 81.22 -45.61 28.33
N ARG A 458 81.17 -46.96 28.32
CA ARG A 458 80.44 -47.71 27.30
C ARG A 458 78.95 -47.77 27.66
N PRO A 459 78.02 -47.42 26.74
CA PRO A 459 76.59 -47.56 26.99
C PRO A 459 76.19 -49.04 27.11
N VAL A 460 75.73 -49.45 28.30
CA VAL A 460 75.18 -50.79 28.55
C VAL A 460 73.68 -50.69 28.76
N VAL A 461 72.89 -51.39 27.94
CA VAL A 461 71.43 -51.41 28.00
C VAL A 461 70.98 -52.76 28.52
N VAL A 462 70.18 -52.78 29.58
CA VAL A 462 69.70 -54.03 30.19
C VAL A 462 68.19 -54.12 30.05
N VAL A 463 67.69 -55.19 29.45
CA VAL A 463 66.26 -55.44 29.31
C VAL A 463 65.80 -56.46 30.35
N SER A 464 65.06 -55.99 31.36
CA SER A 464 64.32 -56.81 32.32
C SER A 464 63.22 -55.97 32.97
N SER A 465 62.06 -56.58 33.20
CA SER A 465 60.94 -56.00 33.97
C SER A 465 61.02 -56.32 35.47
N ASP A 466 62.06 -57.03 35.93
CA ASP A 466 62.29 -57.19 37.37
C ASP A 466 62.89 -55.91 37.97
N ARG A 467 62.22 -55.37 39.00
CA ARG A 467 62.64 -54.14 39.68
C ARG A 467 63.98 -54.31 40.39
N GLU A 468 64.28 -55.50 40.91
CA GLU A 468 65.54 -55.75 41.60
C GLU A 468 66.72 -55.73 40.62
N VAL A 469 66.55 -56.31 39.43
CA VAL A 469 67.54 -56.25 38.35
C VAL A 469 67.70 -54.82 37.87
N ALA A 470 66.60 -54.12 37.57
CA ALA A 470 66.62 -52.75 37.08
C ALA A 470 67.35 -51.80 38.04
N ASP A 471 67.11 -51.92 39.36
CA ASP A 471 67.80 -51.12 40.36
C ASP A 471 69.26 -51.56 40.54
N GLY A 472 69.52 -52.88 40.48
CA GLY A 472 70.86 -53.45 40.55
C GLY A 472 71.78 -52.96 39.43
N VAL A 473 71.31 -52.97 38.18
CA VAL A 473 72.10 -52.55 37.00
C VAL A 473 72.18 -51.03 36.87
N ARG A 474 71.12 -50.31 37.28
CA ARG A 474 71.13 -48.83 37.34
C ARG A 474 72.21 -48.31 38.28
N ARG A 475 72.48 -49.02 39.40
CA ARG A 475 73.59 -48.69 40.32
C ARG A 475 74.97 -48.81 39.68
N HIS A 476 75.10 -49.58 38.59
CA HIS A 476 76.36 -49.78 37.85
C HIS A 476 76.40 -49.01 36.52
N GLY A 477 75.51 -48.03 36.32
CA GLY A 477 75.54 -47.12 35.17
C GLY A 477 74.91 -47.67 33.89
N ALA A 478 74.28 -48.85 33.93
CA ALA A 478 73.50 -49.35 32.81
C ALA A 478 72.12 -48.68 32.72
N TYR A 479 71.57 -48.69 31.51
CA TYR A 479 70.22 -48.20 31.21
C TYR A 479 69.22 -49.36 31.31
N PRO A 480 68.44 -49.47 32.40
CA PRO A 480 67.39 -50.48 32.48
C PRO A 480 66.25 -50.11 31.54
N MET A 481 65.74 -51.10 30.81
CA MET A 481 64.61 -51.02 29.89
C MET A 481 63.63 -52.17 30.20
N GLY A 482 62.33 -51.91 30.07
CA GLY A 482 61.31 -52.93 30.32
C GLY A 482 61.23 -53.95 29.19
N ALA A 483 60.79 -55.17 29.52
CA ALA A 483 60.60 -56.23 28.52
C ALA A 483 59.65 -55.84 27.39
N ASP A 484 58.64 -54.99 27.68
CA ASP A 484 57.65 -54.54 26.70
C ASP A 484 58.29 -53.68 25.59
N SER A 485 59.29 -52.86 25.91
CA SER A 485 60.04 -52.06 24.92
C SER A 485 60.69 -52.95 23.87
N LEU A 486 61.33 -54.03 24.32
CA LEU A 486 61.99 -54.99 23.45
C LEU A 486 60.97 -55.81 22.64
N LEU A 487 59.89 -56.28 23.26
CA LEU A 487 58.84 -57.04 22.56
C LEU A 487 58.15 -56.19 21.47
N ARG A 488 57.82 -54.93 21.77
CA ARG A 488 57.27 -54.00 20.78
C ARG A 488 58.27 -53.73 19.66
N ARG A 489 59.56 -53.59 19.98
CA ARG A 489 60.61 -53.40 18.96
C ARG A 489 60.78 -54.62 18.05
N LEU A 490 60.80 -55.82 18.64
CA LEU A 490 60.88 -57.10 17.92
C LEU A 490 59.65 -57.39 17.05
N SER A 491 58.49 -56.81 17.37
CA SER A 491 57.28 -56.94 16.53
C SER A 491 57.26 -56.01 15.30
N ARG A 492 58.12 -54.98 15.29
CA ARG A 492 58.25 -54.01 14.18
C ARG A 492 59.31 -54.42 13.15
N SER A 493 60.21 -55.33 13.53
CA SER A 493 61.29 -55.92 12.73
C SER A 493 60.87 -57.30 12.24
#